data_AF-A0A9U5G0E0-F1
#
_entry.id   AF-A0A9U5G0E0-F1
#
_cell.length_a   1.000
_cell.length_b   1.000
_cell.length_c   1.000
_cell.angle_alpha   90.00
_cell.angle_beta   90.00
_cell.angle_gamma   90.00
#
_symmetry.space_group_name_H-M   'P 1'
#
loop_
_entity.id
_entity.type
_entity.pdbx_description
1 polymer ?
#
loop_
_entity_poly.entity_id
_entity_poly.type
_entity_poly.pdbx_seq_one_letter_code
_entity_poly.pdbx_strand_id
1 'polypeptide(L)'
;MTEPKQPDSAATPANPAPADDTPASTPQATTDASAAATAAAPNADWRPDAATATPAASPFAKPEPVAQTLHFAPRPKPVPPKPRATQASETAVEPREATPEQLTRVEAILRADAGFMAALEAVRALGLPDACIGAGAIRNRVWDALHGYAAPSGKADIDVLYFDAAETGVERDRFLEHRLAAALPDAEWEVVNQAGVHRWFEEAFGYEPPMIASLAEGIGSWPEVATCVAARLAADGSLQIIAPYGLDDLLGLVCRRNAGRTRVGTYRARLLTKGWKRRWPKLSIV
;
A
#
# COMPACT_ATOMS: atom_id res chain seq x y z
N MET A 1 36.37 -10.11 72.66
CA MET A 1 36.08 -11.51 72.29
C MET A 1 35.30 -11.44 70.98
N THR A 2 36.01 -11.18 69.89
CA THR A 2 36.47 -12.17 68.88
C THR A 2 35.40 -12.42 67.81
N GLU A 3 35.62 -12.22 66.52
CA GLU A 3 36.53 -11.32 65.76
C GLU A 3 36.00 -11.30 64.30
N PRO A 4 36.27 -10.29 63.46
CA PRO A 4 35.71 -10.21 62.12
C PRO A 4 36.56 -11.01 61.11
N LYS A 5 36.01 -11.27 59.91
CA LYS A 5 36.83 -11.67 58.75
C LYS A 5 36.56 -10.76 57.56
N GLN A 6 37.61 -10.06 57.15
CA GLN A 6 37.69 -9.24 55.93
C GLN A 6 38.74 -9.89 54.97
N PRO A 7 39.25 -9.26 53.90
CA PRO A 7 39.11 -9.80 52.54
C PRO A 7 40.43 -10.18 51.85
N ASP A 8 40.35 -10.63 50.59
CA ASP A 8 41.39 -10.51 49.55
C ASP A 8 40.65 -10.29 48.19
N SER A 9 41.02 -9.39 47.26
CA SER A 9 42.32 -8.98 46.69
C SER A 9 42.86 -10.01 45.67
N ALA A 10 43.32 -9.72 44.44
CA ALA A 10 43.23 -8.54 43.56
C ALA A 10 43.67 -8.94 42.11
N ALA A 11 43.61 -7.98 41.17
CA ALA A 11 44.49 -7.83 39.98
C ALA A 11 44.41 -8.77 38.75
N THR A 12 43.98 -8.18 37.62
CA THR A 12 44.44 -8.33 36.21
C THR A 12 45.99 -8.14 36.10
N PRO A 13 46.76 -8.49 35.02
CA PRO A 13 46.36 -8.44 33.59
C PRO A 13 47.06 -9.38 32.55
N ALA A 14 46.74 -9.13 31.27
CA ALA A 14 47.61 -9.16 30.07
C ALA A 14 47.70 -10.39 29.12
N ASN A 15 47.45 -10.04 27.85
CA ASN A 15 47.75 -10.63 26.52
C ASN A 15 49.27 -10.98 26.31
N PRO A 16 49.75 -11.53 25.16
CA PRO A 16 49.08 -11.85 23.88
C PRO A 16 49.47 -13.21 23.23
N ALA A 17 49.10 -13.39 21.95
CA ALA A 17 49.46 -14.51 21.07
C ALA A 17 50.95 -14.54 20.62
N PRO A 18 51.34 -15.58 19.85
CA PRO A 18 52.17 -15.36 18.66
C PRO A 18 51.54 -15.89 17.36
N ALA A 19 52.09 -15.42 16.24
CA ALA A 19 51.77 -15.84 14.87
C ALA A 19 52.85 -16.78 14.31
N ASP A 20 52.60 -17.36 13.14
CA ASP A 20 53.55 -17.60 12.04
C ASP A 20 52.80 -18.30 10.88
N ASP A 21 53.36 -18.44 9.69
CA ASP A 21 53.57 -17.48 8.61
C ASP A 21 53.66 -18.34 7.32
N THR A 22 53.36 -17.69 6.20
CA THR A 22 53.37 -17.99 4.76
C THR A 22 54.69 -18.72 4.26
N PRO A 23 54.91 -19.18 2.98
CA PRO A 23 54.23 -18.78 1.73
C PRO A 23 54.14 -19.72 0.49
N ALA A 24 53.43 -19.21 -0.54
CA ALA A 24 53.68 -19.25 -2.00
C ALA A 24 53.67 -20.56 -2.84
N SER A 25 52.94 -20.52 -3.97
CA SER A 25 53.54 -20.48 -5.33
C SER A 25 52.51 -20.33 -6.47
N THR A 26 52.85 -19.51 -7.47
CA THR A 26 52.21 -19.42 -8.80
C THR A 26 53.26 -19.81 -9.85
N PRO A 27 52.86 -20.33 -11.03
CA PRO A 27 53.43 -19.74 -12.24
C PRO A 27 52.42 -19.56 -13.40
N GLN A 28 52.81 -18.71 -14.35
CA GLN A 28 52.04 -18.30 -15.53
C GLN A 28 53.01 -18.21 -16.71
N ALA A 29 52.71 -18.83 -17.87
CA ALA A 29 53.34 -18.53 -19.17
C ALA A 29 52.65 -19.26 -20.36
N THR A 30 52.30 -18.50 -21.42
CA THR A 30 52.55 -18.72 -22.88
C THR A 30 52.17 -20.08 -23.52
N THR A 31 51.57 -20.26 -24.71
CA THR A 31 51.21 -19.43 -25.89
C THR A 31 50.28 -20.32 -26.80
N ASP A 32 49.81 -20.03 -28.03
CA ASP A 32 50.12 -19.00 -29.05
C ASP A 32 48.87 -18.64 -29.94
N ALA A 33 49.13 -18.13 -31.15
CA ALA A 33 48.27 -17.42 -32.10
C ALA A 33 47.68 -18.20 -33.31
N SER A 34 46.90 -17.45 -34.11
CA SER A 34 46.62 -17.61 -35.55
C SER A 34 45.45 -18.52 -36.01
N ALA A 35 44.42 -17.90 -36.59
CA ALA A 35 44.23 -17.88 -38.05
C ALA A 35 43.16 -16.87 -38.49
N ALA A 36 43.43 -16.09 -39.54
CA ALA A 36 42.46 -15.22 -40.19
C ALA A 36 41.83 -15.90 -41.42
N ALA A 37 40.62 -15.49 -41.81
CA ALA A 37 40.06 -15.78 -43.13
C ALA A 37 39.27 -14.56 -43.65
N THR A 38 39.49 -14.23 -44.91
CA THR A 38 39.12 -12.97 -45.59
C THR A 38 38.08 -13.25 -46.68
N ALA A 39 37.32 -12.21 -47.08
CA ALA A 39 36.54 -12.13 -48.33
C ALA A 39 35.32 -13.08 -48.45
N ALA A 40 34.28 -12.80 -49.27
CA ALA A 40 33.87 -11.58 -49.97
C ALA A 40 32.37 -11.70 -50.37
N ALA A 41 31.73 -10.59 -50.75
CA ALA A 41 30.51 -10.61 -51.58
C ALA A 41 30.90 -10.85 -53.06
N PRO A 42 29.98 -11.36 -53.92
CA PRO A 42 29.12 -10.41 -54.65
C PRO A 42 27.71 -10.89 -55.08
N ASN A 43 26.84 -9.91 -55.33
CA ASN A 43 25.73 -9.80 -56.32
C ASN A 43 24.98 -11.07 -56.83
N ALA A 44 23.64 -11.07 -56.73
CA ALA A 44 22.73 -10.63 -57.82
C ALA A 44 21.28 -11.19 -57.69
N ASP A 45 20.31 -10.31 -58.01
CA ASP A 45 19.00 -10.56 -58.64
C ASP A 45 18.05 -11.69 -58.17
N TRP A 46 17.03 -11.29 -57.38
CA TRP A 46 15.65 -11.78 -57.58
C TRP A 46 14.58 -10.74 -57.18
N ARG A 47 13.63 -10.53 -58.09
CA ARG A 47 12.27 -9.95 -57.93
C ARG A 47 11.37 -10.78 -58.88
N PRO A 48 10.06 -10.97 -58.64
CA PRO A 48 9.10 -10.04 -58.02
C PRO A 48 8.37 -10.69 -56.80
N ASP A 49 7.24 -10.26 -56.23
CA ASP A 49 6.14 -9.40 -56.71
C ASP A 49 5.40 -8.65 -55.57
N ALA A 50 4.46 -7.77 -55.92
CA ALA A 50 3.76 -6.93 -54.96
C ALA A 50 2.65 -7.65 -54.17
N ALA A 51 2.67 -7.52 -52.84
CA ALA A 51 1.52 -7.79 -51.97
C ALA A 51 1.33 -6.64 -50.96
N THR A 52 0.10 -6.20 -50.79
CA THR A 52 -0.31 -5.04 -49.96
C THR A 52 0.05 -5.20 -48.49
N ALA A 53 0.83 -4.26 -47.95
CA ALA A 53 1.05 -4.14 -46.51
C ALA A 53 -0.23 -3.65 -45.81
N THR A 54 -0.83 -4.48 -44.96
CA THR A 54 -1.88 -4.08 -44.02
C THR A 54 -1.20 -3.61 -42.72
N PRO A 55 -1.51 -2.43 -42.17
CA PRO A 55 -0.91 -1.98 -40.91
C PRO A 55 -1.41 -2.84 -39.74
N ALA A 56 -0.50 -3.21 -38.84
CA ALA A 56 -0.84 -3.93 -37.61
C ALA A 56 -1.71 -3.04 -36.70
N ALA A 57 -2.88 -3.55 -36.29
CA ALA A 57 -3.78 -2.84 -35.39
C ALA A 57 -3.24 -2.85 -33.94
N SER A 58 -3.37 -1.71 -33.26
CA SER A 58 -3.04 -1.59 -31.83
C SER A 58 -3.99 -2.44 -30.98
N PRO A 59 -3.52 -3.12 -29.92
CA PRO A 59 -4.37 -3.93 -29.03
C PRO A 59 -5.34 -3.12 -28.16
N PHE A 60 -5.34 -1.78 -28.25
CA PHE A 60 -6.21 -0.87 -27.51
C PHE A 60 -7.38 -0.31 -28.35
N ALA A 61 -8.04 -1.17 -29.13
CA ALA A 61 -9.36 -0.84 -29.68
C ALA A 61 -10.41 -0.88 -28.56
N LYS A 62 -11.26 0.17 -28.46
CA LYS A 62 -12.39 0.19 -27.50
C LYS A 62 -13.40 -0.91 -27.88
N PRO A 63 -13.83 -1.78 -26.95
CA PRO A 63 -14.93 -2.69 -27.23
C PRO A 63 -16.28 -1.94 -27.24
N GLU A 64 -17.16 -2.35 -28.15
CA GLU A 64 -18.58 -1.98 -28.16
C GLU A 64 -19.29 -2.41 -26.85
N PRO A 65 -20.32 -1.68 -26.38
CA PRO A 65 -20.97 -1.97 -25.11
C PRO A 65 -21.91 -3.18 -25.20
N VAL A 66 -21.39 -4.38 -24.93
CA VAL A 66 -22.22 -5.57 -24.71
C VAL A 66 -22.82 -5.49 -23.30
N ALA A 67 -24.11 -5.13 -23.22
CA ALA A 67 -24.87 -5.10 -21.97
C ALA A 67 -25.13 -6.51 -21.44
N GLN A 68 -24.16 -7.09 -20.72
CA GLN A 68 -24.37 -8.28 -19.90
C GLN A 68 -24.84 -7.88 -18.50
N THR A 69 -26.10 -8.16 -18.19
CA THR A 69 -26.68 -7.91 -16.85
C THR A 69 -26.16 -8.92 -15.84
N LEU A 70 -24.95 -8.69 -15.32
CA LEU A 70 -24.33 -9.52 -14.30
C LEU A 70 -25.11 -9.44 -12.98
N HIS A 71 -25.73 -10.55 -12.59
CA HIS A 71 -26.46 -10.66 -11.32
C HIS A 71 -25.47 -11.00 -10.20
N PHE A 72 -25.17 -10.04 -9.33
CA PHE A 72 -24.27 -10.20 -8.19
C PHE A 72 -25.04 -10.28 -6.86
N ALA A 73 -24.54 -11.10 -5.93
CA ALA A 73 -25.07 -11.17 -4.58
C ALA A 73 -24.81 -9.86 -3.81
N PRO A 74 -25.74 -9.39 -2.96
CA PRO A 74 -25.56 -8.16 -2.20
C PRO A 74 -24.42 -8.28 -1.18
N ARG A 75 -23.58 -7.23 -1.09
CA ARG A 75 -22.49 -7.15 -0.10
C ARG A 75 -23.05 -7.22 1.33
N PRO A 76 -22.35 -7.85 2.30
CA PRO A 76 -22.70 -7.74 3.71
C PRO A 76 -22.59 -6.27 4.14
N LYS A 77 -23.74 -5.63 4.46
CA LYS A 77 -23.79 -4.22 4.86
C LYS A 77 -22.97 -4.02 6.15
N PRO A 78 -22.16 -2.94 6.28
CA PRO A 78 -21.58 -2.58 7.56
C PRO A 78 -22.69 -2.29 8.59
N VAL A 79 -22.37 -2.25 9.89
CA VAL A 79 -23.39 -2.06 10.94
C VAL A 79 -23.71 -0.57 11.12
N PRO A 80 -25.00 -0.13 11.07
CA PRO A 80 -25.38 1.26 11.29
C PRO A 80 -25.00 1.76 12.69
N PRO A 81 -24.39 2.95 12.82
CA PRO A 81 -24.31 3.63 14.10
C PRO A 81 -25.66 4.31 14.39
N LYS A 82 -26.37 3.83 15.43
CA LYS A 82 -27.71 4.29 15.87
C LYS A 82 -27.89 5.83 15.89
N PRO A 83 -29.12 6.37 15.67
CA PRO A 83 -29.37 7.81 15.58
C PRO A 83 -28.84 8.67 16.72
N ARG A 84 -28.66 9.95 16.41
CA ARG A 84 -27.99 11.00 17.18
C ARG A 84 -28.49 11.11 18.63
N ALA A 85 -27.64 10.74 19.59
CA ALA A 85 -27.62 11.35 20.92
C ALA A 85 -26.51 12.42 20.94
N THR A 86 -26.81 13.61 21.45
CA THR A 86 -25.85 14.71 21.60
C THR A 86 -24.81 14.36 22.67
N GLN A 87 -23.61 13.97 22.23
CA GLN A 87 -22.41 13.92 23.07
C GLN A 87 -21.53 15.14 22.79
N ALA A 88 -20.78 15.55 23.82
CA ALA A 88 -20.12 16.86 23.89
C ALA A 88 -19.09 17.10 22.78
N SER A 89 -18.77 18.38 22.58
CA SER A 89 -17.80 18.88 21.61
C SER A 89 -16.36 18.48 21.98
N GLU A 90 -15.95 17.28 21.60
CA GLU A 90 -14.54 17.01 21.35
C GLU A 90 -14.15 17.68 20.03
N THR A 91 -13.03 18.41 20.05
CA THR A 91 -12.49 19.11 18.88
C THR A 91 -12.20 18.13 17.74
N ALA A 92 -12.44 18.54 16.50
CA ALA A 92 -12.09 17.74 15.34
C ALA A 92 -10.56 17.52 15.26
N VAL A 93 -10.14 16.48 14.54
CA VAL A 93 -8.71 16.32 14.22
C VAL A 93 -8.35 17.34 13.13
N GLU A 94 -7.43 18.24 13.45
CA GLU A 94 -6.98 19.27 12.52
C GLU A 94 -6.07 18.69 11.42
N PRO A 95 -6.17 19.18 10.17
CA PRO A 95 -5.26 18.80 9.09
C PRO A 95 -3.79 19.06 9.42
N ARG A 96 -2.90 18.24 8.86
CA ARG A 96 -1.44 18.36 9.03
C ARG A 96 -0.70 17.81 7.82
N GLU A 97 0.41 18.45 7.47
CA GLU A 97 1.31 17.96 6.44
C GLU A 97 2.27 16.91 7.00
N ALA A 98 2.63 15.92 6.17
CA ALA A 98 3.67 14.96 6.49
C ALA A 98 5.06 15.53 6.14
N THR A 99 6.03 15.31 7.01
CA THR A 99 7.43 15.73 6.74
C THR A 99 8.08 14.85 5.65
N PRO A 100 9.08 15.35 4.91
CA PRO A 100 9.80 14.58 3.89
C PRO A 100 10.39 13.26 4.42
N GLU A 101 10.87 13.25 5.66
CA GLU A 101 11.42 12.07 6.34
C GLU A 101 10.34 11.01 6.61
N GLN A 102 9.13 11.44 7.00
CA GLN A 102 7.99 10.54 7.20
C GLN A 102 7.49 9.96 5.89
N LEU A 103 7.39 10.78 4.84
CA LEU A 103 7.03 10.35 3.48
C LEU A 103 8.02 9.30 2.97
N THR A 104 9.32 9.63 2.99
CA THR A 104 10.42 8.72 2.62
C THR A 104 10.35 7.40 3.37
N ARG A 105 10.07 7.44 4.68
CA ARG A 105 9.97 6.24 5.52
C ARG A 105 8.77 5.35 5.19
N VAL A 106 7.59 5.93 4.95
CA VAL A 106 6.41 5.16 4.53
C VAL A 106 6.62 4.61 3.12
N GLU A 107 7.12 5.43 2.20
CA GLU A 107 7.46 5.00 0.84
C GLU A 107 8.44 3.82 0.81
N ALA A 108 9.49 3.83 1.64
CA ALA A 108 10.45 2.74 1.75
C ALA A 108 9.80 1.43 2.24
N ILE A 109 8.88 1.50 3.22
CA ILE A 109 8.12 0.35 3.71
C ILE A 109 7.20 -0.21 2.62
N LEU A 110 6.50 0.66 1.88
CA LEU A 110 5.56 0.25 0.84
C LEU A 110 6.27 -0.33 -0.38
N ARG A 111 7.42 0.23 -0.80
CA ARG A 111 8.25 -0.33 -1.89
C ARG A 111 8.91 -1.67 -1.54
N ALA A 112 9.08 -1.99 -0.26
CA ALA A 112 9.60 -3.29 0.16
C ALA A 112 8.59 -4.44 0.01
N ASP A 113 7.29 -4.15 -0.14
CA ASP A 113 6.26 -5.15 -0.43
C ASP A 113 5.96 -5.19 -1.95
N ALA A 114 6.54 -6.19 -2.63
CA ALA A 114 6.33 -6.40 -4.07
C ALA A 114 4.85 -6.65 -4.44
N GLY A 115 4.05 -7.27 -3.57
CA GLY A 115 2.63 -7.49 -3.80
C GLY A 115 1.82 -6.19 -3.71
N PHE A 116 2.19 -5.29 -2.80
CA PHE A 116 1.60 -3.94 -2.71
C PHE A 116 1.98 -3.08 -3.92
N MET A 117 3.23 -3.17 -4.38
CA MET A 117 3.66 -2.47 -5.58
C MET A 117 2.93 -2.99 -6.83
N ALA A 118 2.79 -4.31 -6.99
CA ALA A 118 1.98 -4.89 -8.05
C ALA A 118 0.50 -4.45 -8.00
N ALA A 119 -0.08 -4.34 -6.79
CA ALA A 119 -1.43 -3.83 -6.62
C ALA A 119 -1.56 -2.35 -7.04
N LEU A 120 -0.59 -1.50 -6.67
CA LEU A 120 -0.54 -0.10 -7.12
C LEU A 120 -0.39 0.02 -8.64
N GLU A 121 0.39 -0.86 -9.27
CA GLU A 121 0.55 -0.91 -10.73
C GLU A 121 -0.75 -1.32 -11.42
N ALA A 122 -1.47 -2.32 -10.89
CA ALA A 122 -2.78 -2.74 -11.38
C ALA A 122 -3.82 -1.60 -11.28
N VAL A 123 -3.86 -0.86 -10.17
CA VAL A 123 -4.72 0.32 -10.00
C VAL A 123 -4.35 1.43 -10.98
N ARG A 124 -3.05 1.72 -11.16
CA ARG A 124 -2.59 2.69 -12.17
C ARG A 124 -3.01 2.29 -13.60
N ALA A 125 -2.98 0.99 -13.92
CA ALA A 125 -3.41 0.45 -15.22
C ALA A 125 -4.92 0.54 -15.49
N LEU A 126 -5.74 0.94 -14.50
CA LEU A 126 -7.14 1.29 -14.75
C LEU A 126 -7.30 2.59 -15.53
N GLY A 127 -6.29 3.49 -15.50
CA GLY A 127 -6.33 4.80 -16.16
C GLY A 127 -7.24 5.82 -15.49
N LEU A 128 -7.59 5.60 -14.22
CA LEU A 128 -8.45 6.50 -13.44
C LEU A 128 -7.64 7.70 -12.93
N PRO A 129 -8.15 8.95 -13.04
CA PRO A 129 -7.54 10.09 -12.39
C PRO A 129 -7.55 9.89 -10.87
N ASP A 130 -6.43 10.25 -10.25
CA ASP A 130 -6.20 10.27 -8.80
C ASP A 130 -6.38 8.95 -8.02
N ALA A 131 -6.68 7.82 -8.66
CA ALA A 131 -6.91 6.54 -7.99
C ALA A 131 -5.73 6.10 -7.09
N CYS A 132 -6.05 5.59 -5.90
CA CYS A 132 -5.09 5.26 -4.85
C CYS A 132 -5.52 4.03 -4.04
N ILE A 133 -4.58 3.40 -3.35
CA ILE A 133 -4.81 2.32 -2.37
C ILE A 133 -4.58 2.89 -0.96
N GLY A 134 -5.39 2.55 0.03
CA GLY A 134 -5.23 3.12 1.38
C GLY A 134 -5.61 2.24 2.56
N ALA A 135 -6.05 2.92 3.63
CA ALA A 135 -6.63 2.36 4.84
C ALA A 135 -5.94 1.11 5.39
N GLY A 136 -6.59 -0.05 5.30
CA GLY A 136 -6.10 -1.29 5.91
C GLY A 136 -4.79 -1.77 5.29
N ALA A 137 -4.69 -1.65 3.97
CA ALA A 137 -3.57 -2.14 3.19
C ALA A 137 -2.25 -1.42 3.56
N ILE A 138 -2.26 -0.10 3.76
CA ILE A 138 -1.07 0.67 4.17
C ILE A 138 -0.80 0.52 5.67
N ARG A 139 -1.83 0.74 6.51
CA ARG A 139 -1.67 0.79 7.97
C ARG A 139 -1.07 -0.51 8.51
N ASN A 140 -1.53 -1.66 8.02
CA ASN A 140 -1.03 -2.96 8.46
C ASN A 140 0.47 -3.12 8.13
N ARG A 141 0.89 -2.74 6.92
CA ARG A 141 2.30 -2.84 6.47
C ARG A 141 3.25 -2.00 7.29
N VAL A 142 2.87 -0.74 7.52
CA VAL A 142 3.67 0.18 8.34
C VAL A 142 3.73 -0.29 9.79
N TRP A 143 2.63 -0.77 10.36
CA TRP A 143 2.64 -1.31 11.72
C TRP A 143 3.41 -2.63 11.84
N ASP A 144 3.35 -3.52 10.86
CA ASP A 144 4.13 -4.76 10.81
C ASP A 144 5.65 -4.47 10.76
N ALA A 145 6.07 -3.54 9.88
CA ALA A 145 7.46 -3.10 9.79
C ALA A 145 7.97 -2.46 11.11
N LEU A 146 7.15 -1.63 11.76
CA LEU A 146 7.48 -1.02 13.06
C LEU A 146 7.44 -2.01 14.24
N HIS A 147 6.78 -3.16 14.07
CA HIS A 147 6.84 -4.26 15.02
C HIS A 147 8.04 -5.20 14.77
N GLY A 148 8.62 -5.19 13.57
CA GLY A 148 9.68 -6.10 13.16
C GLY A 148 9.16 -7.47 12.74
N TYR A 149 7.92 -7.55 12.24
CA TYR A 149 7.33 -8.81 11.79
C TYR A 149 7.88 -9.22 10.43
N ALA A 150 8.38 -10.45 10.33
CA ALA A 150 8.93 -11.03 9.10
C ALA A 150 7.85 -11.53 8.11
N ALA A 151 6.59 -11.61 8.56
CA ALA A 151 5.44 -12.00 7.75
C ALA A 151 4.22 -11.11 8.12
N PRO A 152 3.26 -10.90 7.20
CA PRO A 152 2.08 -10.08 7.48
C PRO A 152 1.28 -10.58 8.69
N SER A 153 0.89 -9.68 9.59
CA SER A 153 0.15 -10.03 10.83
C SER A 153 -1.35 -10.31 10.61
N GLY A 154 -1.79 -10.31 9.36
CA GLY A 154 -3.12 -10.70 8.91
C GLY A 154 -3.37 -10.26 7.48
N LYS A 155 -4.42 -10.82 6.86
CA LYS A 155 -4.93 -10.30 5.59
C LYS A 155 -5.43 -8.85 5.75
N ALA A 156 -5.32 -8.10 4.67
CA ALA A 156 -5.94 -6.80 4.50
C ALA A 156 -6.51 -6.72 3.09
N ASP A 157 -7.82 -6.52 3.04
CA ASP A 157 -8.58 -6.08 1.88
C ASP A 157 -7.88 -4.84 1.28
N ILE A 158 -7.83 -4.75 -0.05
CA ILE A 158 -7.19 -3.66 -0.77
C ILE A 158 -8.24 -2.59 -1.08
N ASP A 159 -8.38 -1.65 -0.14
CA ASP A 159 -9.19 -0.44 -0.26
C ASP A 159 -8.67 0.43 -1.43
N VAL A 160 -9.37 0.44 -2.57
CA VAL A 160 -9.08 1.29 -3.75
C VAL A 160 -10.07 2.45 -3.80
N LEU A 161 -9.54 3.67 -3.84
CA LEU A 161 -10.33 4.89 -3.81
C LEU A 161 -10.02 5.73 -5.04
N TYR A 162 -11.07 6.27 -5.65
CA TYR A 162 -10.97 7.35 -6.62
C TYR A 162 -12.11 8.35 -6.39
N PHE A 163 -12.09 9.47 -7.10
CA PHE A 163 -13.13 10.49 -7.02
C PHE A 163 -13.59 10.88 -8.42
N ASP A 164 -14.84 10.56 -8.75
CA ASP A 164 -15.48 10.98 -9.99
C ASP A 164 -16.92 11.41 -9.69
N ALA A 165 -17.15 12.73 -9.65
CA ALA A 165 -18.47 13.30 -9.38
C ALA A 165 -19.44 13.18 -10.57
N ALA A 166 -18.96 12.88 -11.78
CA ALA A 166 -19.81 12.66 -12.95
C ALA A 166 -20.36 11.23 -12.99
N GLU A 167 -19.60 10.24 -12.51
CA GLU A 167 -19.96 8.81 -12.58
C GLU A 167 -19.99 8.11 -11.21
N THR A 168 -20.98 8.47 -10.39
CA THR A 168 -21.20 7.98 -9.02
C THR A 168 -22.04 6.70 -8.94
N GLY A 169 -21.99 5.83 -9.94
CA GLY A 169 -22.77 4.59 -10.02
C GLY A 169 -21.97 3.36 -9.57
N VAL A 170 -22.52 2.58 -8.64
CA VAL A 170 -21.87 1.37 -8.05
C VAL A 170 -21.47 0.32 -9.10
N GLU A 171 -22.12 0.30 -10.27
CA GLU A 171 -21.74 -0.62 -11.35
C GLU A 171 -20.36 -0.32 -11.95
N ARG A 172 -19.90 0.93 -11.93
CA ARG A 172 -18.53 1.27 -12.33
C ARG A 172 -17.52 0.73 -11.33
N ASP A 173 -17.77 0.96 -10.03
CA ASP A 173 -16.95 0.44 -8.94
C ASP A 173 -16.78 -1.09 -9.07
N ARG A 174 -17.88 -1.83 -9.30
CA ARG A 174 -17.85 -3.29 -9.55
C ARG A 174 -17.10 -3.69 -10.82
N PHE A 175 -17.26 -2.94 -11.92
CA PHE A 175 -16.51 -3.21 -13.16
C PHE A 175 -15.00 -3.05 -12.95
N LEU A 176 -14.58 -2.06 -12.16
CA LEU A 176 -13.19 -1.83 -11.79
C LEU A 176 -12.67 -2.92 -10.85
N GLU A 177 -13.45 -3.35 -9.84
CA GLU A 177 -13.15 -4.51 -9.00
C GLU A 177 -12.92 -5.77 -9.84
N HIS A 178 -13.78 -6.04 -10.82
CA HIS A 178 -13.66 -7.21 -11.69
C HIS A 178 -12.39 -7.15 -12.56
N ARG A 179 -12.03 -5.97 -13.09
CA ARG A 179 -10.76 -5.78 -13.82
C ARG A 179 -9.53 -5.99 -12.94
N LEU A 180 -9.57 -5.52 -11.69
CA LEU A 180 -8.49 -5.70 -10.73
C LEU A 180 -8.36 -7.16 -10.28
N ALA A 181 -9.46 -7.84 -10.01
CA ALA A 181 -9.49 -9.27 -9.70
C ALA A 181 -9.00 -10.15 -10.87
N ALA A 182 -9.24 -9.74 -12.12
CA ALA A 182 -8.66 -10.42 -13.29
C ALA A 182 -7.15 -10.18 -13.43
N ALA A 183 -6.63 -9.00 -13.03
CA ALA A 183 -5.21 -8.66 -13.11
C ALA A 183 -4.38 -9.22 -11.94
N LEU A 184 -4.96 -9.31 -10.74
CA LEU A 184 -4.31 -9.83 -9.54
C LEU A 184 -5.34 -10.65 -8.72
N PRO A 185 -5.54 -11.94 -9.05
CA PRO A 185 -6.61 -12.77 -8.49
C PRO A 185 -6.49 -13.09 -6.99
N ASP A 186 -5.27 -13.09 -6.45
CA ASP A 186 -5.01 -13.39 -5.04
C ASP A 186 -5.29 -12.20 -4.09
N ALA A 187 -5.62 -11.03 -4.64
CA ALA A 187 -5.93 -9.83 -3.88
C ALA A 187 -7.45 -9.67 -3.63
N GLU A 188 -7.80 -9.38 -2.38
CA GLU A 188 -9.17 -9.13 -1.94
C GLU A 188 -9.49 -7.64 -2.16
N TRP A 189 -10.01 -7.29 -3.35
CA TRP A 189 -10.24 -5.91 -3.77
C TRP A 189 -11.57 -5.31 -3.30
N GLU A 190 -11.55 -4.05 -2.84
CA GLU A 190 -12.75 -3.22 -2.62
C GLU A 190 -12.53 -1.87 -3.32
N VAL A 191 -13.30 -1.56 -4.37
CA VAL A 191 -13.22 -0.26 -5.06
C VAL A 191 -14.41 0.60 -4.66
N VAL A 192 -14.16 1.86 -4.30
CA VAL A 192 -15.20 2.83 -3.93
C VAL A 192 -14.93 4.21 -4.54
N ASN A 193 -15.84 4.66 -5.41
CA ASN A 193 -15.89 6.07 -5.80
C ASN A 193 -16.34 6.94 -4.62
N GLN A 194 -15.43 7.77 -4.11
CA GLN A 194 -15.69 8.62 -2.94
C GLN A 194 -16.82 9.63 -3.17
N ALA A 195 -17.05 10.07 -4.41
CA ALA A 195 -18.17 10.95 -4.74
C ALA A 195 -19.54 10.24 -4.61
N GLY A 196 -19.60 8.91 -4.78
CA GLY A 196 -20.84 8.13 -4.68
C GLY A 196 -21.23 7.69 -3.27
N VAL A 197 -20.37 7.89 -2.27
CA VAL A 197 -20.52 7.32 -0.92
C VAL A 197 -21.86 7.66 -0.26
N HIS A 198 -22.31 8.91 -0.38
CA HIS A 198 -23.56 9.38 0.23
C HIS A 198 -24.78 8.53 -0.15
N ARG A 199 -24.84 8.02 -1.39
CA ARG A 199 -25.99 7.28 -1.95
C ARG A 199 -26.16 5.90 -1.33
N TRP A 200 -25.11 5.08 -1.35
CA TRP A 200 -25.18 3.75 -0.75
C TRP A 200 -25.19 3.82 0.78
N PHE A 201 -24.63 4.89 1.37
CA PHE A 201 -24.67 5.11 2.81
C PHE A 201 -26.10 5.38 3.30
N GLU A 202 -26.88 6.21 2.60
CA GLU A 202 -28.30 6.39 2.92
C GLU A 202 -29.07 5.06 2.83
N GLU A 203 -28.90 4.30 1.74
CA GLU A 203 -29.54 2.99 1.53
C GLU A 203 -29.12 1.91 2.55
N ALA A 204 -27.90 2.01 3.10
CA ALA A 204 -27.39 1.07 4.10
C ALA A 204 -27.79 1.45 5.54
N PHE A 205 -27.94 2.74 5.84
CA PHE A 205 -28.00 3.24 7.22
C PHE A 205 -29.20 4.13 7.55
N GLY A 206 -30.03 4.49 6.58
CA GLY A 206 -31.24 5.29 6.78
C GLY A 206 -31.01 6.75 7.13
N TYR A 207 -29.84 7.30 6.79
CA TYR A 207 -29.56 8.74 6.82
C TYR A 207 -28.47 9.10 5.82
N GLU A 208 -28.62 10.24 5.14
CA GLU A 208 -27.62 10.78 4.24
C GLU A 208 -26.43 11.37 5.04
N PRO A 209 -25.18 10.97 4.76
CA PRO A 209 -24.00 11.63 5.32
C PRO A 209 -23.66 12.88 4.48
N PRO A 210 -22.86 13.83 4.99
CA PRO A 210 -22.33 14.91 4.17
C PRO A 210 -21.64 14.38 2.92
N MET A 211 -21.92 14.96 1.76
CA MET A 211 -21.21 14.64 0.52
C MET A 211 -19.72 14.93 0.67
N ILE A 212 -18.90 13.98 0.23
CA ILE A 212 -17.45 14.13 0.13
C ILE A 212 -17.14 15.01 -1.09
N ALA A 213 -16.36 16.08 -0.91
CA ALA A 213 -16.03 17.03 -1.98
C ALA A 213 -14.71 16.71 -2.71
N SER A 214 -13.89 15.79 -2.18
CA SER A 214 -12.60 15.40 -2.79
C SER A 214 -12.12 14.03 -2.31
N LEU A 215 -11.19 13.42 -3.04
CA LEU A 215 -10.52 12.19 -2.62
C LEU A 215 -9.83 12.33 -1.24
N ALA A 216 -9.17 13.48 -1.01
CA ALA A 216 -8.51 13.77 0.26
C ALA A 216 -9.50 13.86 1.43
N GLU A 217 -10.69 14.42 1.21
CA GLU A 217 -11.74 14.39 2.23
C GLU A 217 -12.28 12.97 2.47
N GLY A 218 -12.43 12.16 1.41
CA GLY A 218 -12.82 10.74 1.52
C GLY A 218 -11.87 9.95 2.42
N ILE A 219 -10.56 10.05 2.16
CA ILE A 219 -9.49 9.47 2.99
C ILE A 219 -9.53 10.04 4.43
N GLY A 220 -9.73 11.36 4.56
CA GLY A 220 -9.87 12.05 5.84
C GLY A 220 -11.16 11.69 6.61
N SER A 221 -12.13 11.01 6.00
CA SER A 221 -13.37 10.61 6.67
C SER A 221 -13.24 9.33 7.52
N TRP A 222 -12.15 8.57 7.36
CA TRP A 222 -12.01 7.25 7.97
C TRP A 222 -11.91 7.27 9.51
N PRO A 223 -12.25 6.16 10.19
CA PRO A 223 -12.59 6.21 11.62
C PRO A 223 -11.42 6.36 12.59
N GLU A 224 -10.20 6.06 12.15
CA GLU A 224 -8.96 6.20 12.92
C GLU A 224 -7.96 7.05 12.13
N VAL A 225 -7.26 7.97 12.80
CA VAL A 225 -6.33 8.91 12.14
C VAL A 225 -5.19 8.17 11.44
N ALA A 226 -4.63 7.13 12.07
CA ALA A 226 -3.63 6.25 11.45
C ALA A 226 -4.17 5.41 10.26
N THR A 227 -5.49 5.35 10.05
CA THR A 227 -6.10 4.73 8.86
C THR A 227 -6.21 5.77 7.71
N CYS A 228 -6.26 7.08 7.99
CA CYS A 228 -6.36 8.21 7.03
C CYS A 228 -5.11 8.44 6.16
N VAL A 229 -4.62 7.37 5.51
CA VAL A 229 -3.47 7.39 4.61
C VAL A 229 -3.78 6.56 3.37
N ALA A 230 -3.47 7.10 2.19
CA ALA A 230 -3.48 6.40 0.91
C ALA A 230 -2.17 6.61 0.15
N ALA A 231 -1.92 5.80 -0.87
CA ALA A 231 -0.76 5.86 -1.74
C ALA A 231 -1.17 5.57 -3.19
N ARG A 232 -0.50 6.20 -4.15
CA ARG A 232 -0.70 5.98 -5.59
C ARG A 232 0.62 6.02 -6.34
N LEU A 233 0.70 5.30 -7.46
CA LEU A 233 1.78 5.47 -8.42
C LEU A 233 1.39 6.50 -9.47
N ALA A 234 2.22 7.52 -9.63
CA ALA A 234 2.11 8.47 -10.73
C ALA A 234 2.61 7.86 -12.06
N ALA A 235 2.45 8.63 -13.14
CA ALA A 235 2.83 8.22 -14.48
C ALA A 235 4.36 8.01 -14.64
N ASP A 236 5.16 8.75 -13.89
CA ASP A 236 6.64 8.64 -13.83
C ASP A 236 7.13 7.51 -12.90
N GLY A 237 6.22 6.81 -12.22
CA GLY A 237 6.56 5.78 -11.22
C GLY A 237 6.90 6.34 -9.83
N SER A 238 6.78 7.65 -9.59
CA SER A 238 6.84 8.19 -8.25
C SER A 238 5.67 7.67 -7.39
N LEU A 239 5.96 7.35 -6.13
CA LEU A 239 4.98 6.91 -5.16
C LEU A 239 4.52 8.14 -4.38
N GLN A 240 3.24 8.50 -4.48
CA GLN A 240 2.69 9.69 -3.83
C GLN A 240 1.81 9.25 -2.67
N ILE A 241 2.10 9.76 -1.47
CA ILE A 241 1.32 9.50 -0.24
C ILE A 241 0.32 10.63 -0.01
N ILE A 242 -0.93 10.28 0.29
CA ILE A 242 -2.01 11.19 0.66
C ILE A 242 -2.32 10.94 2.13
N ALA A 243 -2.00 11.91 3.00
CA ALA A 243 -2.19 11.80 4.45
C ALA A 243 -2.75 13.12 5.02
N PRO A 244 -4.08 13.33 5.02
CA PRO A 244 -4.70 14.62 5.38
C PRO A 244 -4.42 15.10 6.82
N TYR A 245 -4.05 14.18 7.71
CA TYR A 245 -3.73 14.43 9.12
C TYR A 245 -2.24 14.17 9.44
N GLY A 246 -1.38 14.16 8.42
CA GLY A 246 0.02 13.79 8.53
C GLY A 246 0.24 12.31 8.81
N LEU A 247 1.48 11.94 9.14
CA LEU A 247 1.89 10.54 9.35
C LEU A 247 2.27 10.22 10.81
N ASP A 248 2.10 11.19 11.73
CA ASP A 248 2.50 11.06 13.14
C ASP A 248 1.84 9.88 13.84
N ASP A 249 0.51 9.72 13.71
CA ASP A 249 -0.22 8.64 14.37
C ASP A 249 0.11 7.26 13.76
N LEU A 250 0.31 7.21 12.44
CA LEU A 250 0.67 5.98 11.74
C LEU A 250 2.07 5.49 12.16
N LEU A 251 3.07 6.38 12.09
CA LEU A 251 4.48 6.07 12.38
C LEU A 251 4.78 6.02 13.89
N GLY A 252 4.03 6.78 14.70
CA GLY A 252 4.09 6.80 16.16
C GLY A 252 3.33 5.66 16.84
N LEU A 253 2.74 4.73 16.06
CA LEU A 253 1.96 3.60 16.57
C LEU A 253 0.76 4.03 17.43
N VAL A 254 0.09 5.11 17.05
CA VAL A 254 -1.09 5.64 17.76
C VAL A 254 -2.36 5.30 16.98
N CYS A 255 -3.20 4.44 17.55
CA CYS A 255 -4.56 4.25 17.07
C CYS A 255 -5.47 5.28 17.72
N ARG A 256 -5.46 6.52 17.21
CA ARG A 256 -6.36 7.60 17.65
C ARG A 256 -7.68 7.53 16.90
N ARG A 257 -8.81 7.75 17.58
CA ARG A 257 -10.10 8.01 16.91
C ARG A 257 -10.05 9.30 16.10
N ASN A 258 -10.62 9.30 14.89
CA ASN A 258 -10.89 10.51 14.13
C ASN A 258 -12.10 11.27 14.73
N ALA A 259 -11.83 12.17 15.66
CA ALA A 259 -12.82 13.05 16.28
C ALA A 259 -13.44 13.99 15.22
N GLY A 260 -14.77 14.16 15.27
CA GLY A 260 -15.55 14.84 14.23
C GLY A 260 -16.10 13.89 13.15
N ARG A 261 -15.35 12.87 12.72
CA ARG A 261 -15.82 11.90 11.70
C ARG A 261 -16.38 10.61 12.30
N THR A 262 -15.91 10.15 13.47
CA THR A 262 -16.35 8.88 14.09
C THR A 262 -16.83 9.01 15.53
N ARG A 263 -17.96 8.35 15.84
CA ARG A 263 -18.54 8.27 17.19
C ARG A 263 -17.70 7.35 18.09
N VAL A 264 -17.56 7.72 19.37
CA VAL A 264 -16.80 6.94 20.37
C VAL A 264 -17.26 5.48 20.46
N GLY A 265 -18.58 5.23 20.40
CA GLY A 265 -19.12 3.86 20.41
C GLY A 265 -18.68 3.02 19.19
N THR A 266 -18.68 3.60 17.99
CA THR A 266 -18.22 2.94 16.76
C THR A 266 -16.75 2.59 16.83
N TYR A 267 -15.91 3.54 17.29
CA TYR A 267 -14.48 3.32 17.48
C TYR A 267 -14.20 2.21 18.51
N ARG A 268 -14.86 2.23 19.68
CA ARG A 268 -14.73 1.17 20.70
C ARG A 268 -15.14 -0.22 20.16
N ALA A 269 -16.22 -0.29 19.39
CA ALA A 269 -16.64 -1.54 18.74
C ALA A 269 -15.57 -2.04 17.74
N ARG A 270 -14.98 -1.15 16.93
CA ARG A 270 -13.90 -1.49 16.00
C ARG A 270 -12.63 -1.97 16.71
N LEU A 271 -12.23 -1.34 17.82
CA LEU A 271 -11.10 -1.80 18.64
C LEU A 271 -11.28 -3.26 19.10
N LEU A 272 -12.47 -3.61 19.59
CA LEU A 272 -12.79 -4.97 20.04
C LEU A 272 -12.77 -5.97 18.88
N THR A 273 -13.51 -5.69 17.80
CA THR A 273 -13.65 -6.60 16.65
C THR A 273 -12.34 -6.80 15.89
N LYS A 274 -11.59 -5.72 15.62
CA LYS A 274 -10.33 -5.80 14.84
C LYS A 274 -9.13 -6.22 15.70
N GLY A 275 -9.21 -6.11 17.02
CA GLY A 275 -8.23 -6.65 17.97
C GLY A 275 -6.82 -6.04 17.86
N TRP A 276 -6.70 -4.79 17.43
CA TRP A 276 -5.42 -4.19 17.03
C TRP A 276 -4.34 -4.24 18.11
N LYS A 277 -4.65 -3.93 19.37
CA LYS A 277 -3.67 -3.99 20.48
C LYS A 277 -3.12 -5.40 20.73
N ARG A 278 -3.85 -6.46 20.35
CA ARG A 278 -3.39 -7.86 20.40
C ARG A 278 -2.47 -8.19 19.22
N ARG A 279 -2.82 -7.71 18.02
CA ARG A 279 -2.02 -7.91 16.78
C ARG A 279 -0.72 -7.09 16.80
N TRP A 280 -0.76 -5.90 17.38
CA TRP A 280 0.33 -4.94 17.44
C TRP A 280 0.51 -4.42 18.88
N PRO A 281 1.26 -5.15 19.73
CA PRO A 281 1.37 -4.85 21.16
C PRO A 281 1.95 -3.47 21.49
N LYS A 282 2.73 -2.86 20.59
CA LYS A 282 3.33 -1.52 20.81
C LYS A 282 2.33 -0.37 20.59
N LEU A 283 1.12 -0.62 20.09
CA LEU A 283 0.14 0.46 19.82
C LEU A 283 -0.30 1.21 21.07
N SER A 284 -0.33 2.54 21.01
CA SER A 284 -1.12 3.37 21.91
C SER A 284 -2.56 3.46 21.41
N ILE A 285 -3.54 3.38 22.30
CA ILE A 285 -4.98 3.50 21.99
C ILE A 285 -5.47 4.80 22.66
N VAL A 286 -6.03 5.72 21.86
CA VAL A 286 -6.39 7.09 22.30
C VAL A 286 -7.79 7.48 21.79
#